data_AF-A0A7L3WSN7-F1
#
_entry.id   AF-A0A7L3WSN7-F1
#
_cell.length_a   1.000
_cell.length_b   1.000
_cell.length_c   1.000
_cell.angle_alpha   90.00
_cell.angle_beta   90.00
_cell.angle_gamma   90.00
#
_symmetry.space_group_name_H-M   'P 1'
#
loop_
_entity.id
_entity.type
_entity.pdbx_description
1 polymer ?
#
loop_
_entity_poly.entity_id
_entity_poly.type
_entity_poly.pdbx_seq_one_letter_code
_entity_poly.pdbx_strand_id
1 'polypeptide(L)'
;QVQEYREALEGVLIKGKNGVRLVPELYSVPLEKVDEEYRNPHTVDRIPMGKLPLMWGQSLYILGCLMAEGFLAPGEIDPLNRRFATVPKPDVVVQVCILAETEGIKAVLKKEGIDVETVADVYPIRVQPARILSHIYARLGELGSLLMW
;
A
#
# COMPACT_ATOMS: atom_id res chain seq x y z
N GLN A 1 13.81 -20.92 2.26
CA GLN A 1 13.34 -19.61 2.71
C GLN A 1 11.87 -19.63 3.18
N VAL A 2 10.84 -19.80 2.32
CA VAL A 2 9.43 -19.79 2.81
C VAL A 2 9.15 -20.87 3.86
N GLN A 3 9.61 -22.10 3.63
CA GLN A 3 9.42 -23.22 4.55
C GLN A 3 10.09 -23.00 5.91
N GLU A 4 11.31 -22.48 5.91
CA GLU A 4 12.08 -22.14 7.10
C GLU A 4 11.34 -21.12 7.99
N TYR A 5 10.77 -20.06 7.40
CA TYR A 5 9.98 -19.10 8.16
C TYR A 5 8.66 -19.68 8.69
N ARG A 6 8.03 -20.62 7.95
CA ARG A 6 6.84 -21.33 8.46
C ARG A 6 7.18 -22.18 9.68
N GLU A 7 8.30 -22.90 9.63
CA GLU A 7 8.77 -23.70 10.77
C GLU A 7 9.12 -22.82 11.96
N ALA A 8 9.80 -21.69 11.74
CA ALA A 8 10.08 -20.73 12.80
C ALA A 8 8.80 -20.13 13.42
N LEU A 9 7.76 -19.90 12.60
CA LEU A 9 6.48 -19.39 13.07
C LEU A 9 5.79 -20.34 14.05
N GLU A 10 5.95 -21.66 13.92
CA GLU A 10 5.38 -22.63 14.86
C GLU A 10 5.87 -22.42 16.30
N GLY A 11 7.10 -21.92 16.48
CA GLY A 11 7.67 -21.62 17.79
C GLY A 11 7.11 -20.37 18.46
N VAL A 12 6.44 -19.48 17.71
CA VAL A 12 5.91 -18.19 18.20
C VAL A 12 4.38 -18.11 18.16
N LEU A 13 3.71 -19.18 17.76
CA LEU A 13 2.24 -19.25 17.73
C LEU A 13 1.71 -19.81 19.05
N ILE A 14 0.61 -19.21 19.52
CA ILE A 14 -0.09 -19.66 20.72
C ILE A 14 -1.19 -20.64 20.31
N LYS A 15 -1.27 -21.79 20.98
CA LYS A 15 -2.36 -22.75 20.79
C LYS A 15 -3.56 -22.34 21.65
N GLY A 16 -4.61 -21.85 21.00
CA GLY A 16 -5.88 -21.49 21.64
C GLY A 16 -6.72 -22.71 22.04
N LYS A 17 -7.83 -22.45 22.75
CA LYS A 17 -8.70 -23.47 23.38
C LYS A 17 -9.28 -24.54 22.43
N ASN A 18 -9.31 -24.27 21.13
CA ASN A 18 -9.86 -25.19 20.11
C ASN A 18 -8.80 -25.66 19.09
N GLY A 19 -7.51 -25.59 19.44
CA GLY A 19 -6.41 -25.90 18.51
C GLY A 19 -6.14 -24.80 17.47
N VAL A 20 -6.83 -23.66 17.56
CA VAL A 20 -6.59 -22.49 16.71
C VAL A 20 -5.22 -21.90 17.04
N ARG A 21 -4.39 -21.69 16.01
CA ARG A 21 -3.11 -21.01 16.13
C ARG A 21 -3.31 -19.50 16.12
N LEU A 22 -2.86 -18.84 17.17
CA LEU A 22 -3.03 -17.40 17.39
C LEU A 22 -1.68 -16.70 17.30
N VAL A 23 -1.65 -15.60 16.55
CA VAL A 23 -0.49 -14.70 16.44
C VAL A 23 -0.59 -13.63 17.53
N PRO A 24 0.33 -13.60 18.50
CA PRO A 24 0.40 -12.53 19.49
C PRO A 24 0.81 -11.21 18.84
N GLU A 25 0.35 -10.10 19.41
CA GLU A 25 0.76 -8.75 18.98
C GLU A 25 2.25 -8.53 19.21
N LEU A 26 2.75 -8.91 20.40
CA LEU A 26 4.17 -8.80 20.73
C LEU A 26 4.59 -9.82 21.79
N TYR A 27 5.90 -9.97 21.94
CA TYR A 27 6.54 -10.76 22.98
C TYR A 27 7.40 -9.86 23.87
N SER A 28 7.14 -9.87 25.18
CA SER A 28 7.86 -9.06 26.18
C SER A 28 8.74 -9.92 27.07
N VAL A 29 9.82 -9.33 27.58
CA VAL A 29 10.56 -9.90 28.72
C VAL A 29 9.65 -9.81 29.95
N PRO A 30 9.53 -10.86 30.77
CA PRO A 30 8.86 -10.77 32.06
C PRO A 30 9.51 -9.70 32.95
N LEU A 31 8.72 -8.92 33.68
CA LEU A 31 9.20 -7.77 34.47
C LEU A 31 10.28 -8.17 35.49
N GLU A 32 10.12 -9.34 36.09
CA GLU A 32 11.02 -9.92 37.07
C GLU A 32 12.35 -10.42 36.50
N LYS A 33 12.46 -10.55 35.17
CA LYS A 33 13.66 -11.04 34.47
C LYS A 33 14.34 -9.98 33.60
N VAL A 34 13.93 -8.71 33.71
CA VAL A 34 14.49 -7.61 32.91
C VAL A 34 15.99 -7.43 33.18
N ASP A 35 16.42 -7.47 34.45
CA ASP A 35 17.84 -7.34 34.81
C ASP A 35 18.70 -8.51 34.28
N GLU A 36 18.13 -9.70 34.17
CA GLU A 36 18.81 -10.88 33.63
C GLU A 36 19.06 -10.73 32.13
N GLU A 37 18.04 -10.31 31.37
CA GLU A 37 18.15 -10.03 29.94
C GLU A 37 19.14 -8.88 29.66
N TYR A 38 19.21 -7.86 30.52
CA TYR A 38 20.19 -6.79 30.37
C TYR A 38 21.64 -7.27 30.52
N ARG A 39 21.88 -8.24 31.41
CA ARG A 39 23.23 -8.80 31.61
C ARG A 39 23.58 -9.82 30.53
N ASN A 40 22.62 -10.63 30.10
CA ASN A 40 22.78 -11.68 29.11
C ASN A 40 21.65 -11.59 28.06
N PRO A 41 21.85 -10.86 26.95
CA PRO A 41 20.81 -10.70 25.94
C PRO A 41 20.36 -12.02 25.32
N HIS A 42 19.06 -12.13 25.01
CA HIS A 42 18.43 -13.28 24.35
C HIS A 42 18.42 -14.59 25.16
N THR A 43 18.69 -14.55 26.47
CA THR A 43 18.63 -15.76 27.32
C THR A 43 17.29 -15.93 28.02
N VAL A 44 16.48 -14.87 28.07
CA VAL A 44 15.19 -14.90 28.78
C VAL A 44 14.05 -15.23 27.83
N ASP A 45 13.27 -16.25 28.20
CA ASP A 45 12.02 -16.60 27.50
C ASP A 45 11.02 -15.45 27.54
N ARG A 46 10.49 -15.09 26.38
CA ARG A 46 9.53 -14.00 26.24
C ARG A 46 8.10 -14.49 26.43
N ILE A 47 7.28 -13.65 27.03
CA ILE A 47 5.85 -13.89 27.22
C ILE A 47 5.03 -13.10 26.21
N PRO A 48 3.97 -13.69 25.63
CA PRO A 48 3.10 -12.96 24.73
C PRO A 48 2.31 -11.89 25.48
N MET A 49 2.22 -10.70 24.90
CA MET A 49 1.54 -9.54 25.48
C MET A 49 0.75 -8.79 24.39
N GLY A 50 -0.13 -7.89 24.84
CA GLY A 50 -0.99 -7.10 23.95
C GLY A 50 -2.28 -7.80 23.55
N LYS A 51 -2.88 -7.35 22.45
CA LYS A 51 -4.15 -7.84 21.93
C LYS A 51 -3.98 -9.21 21.28
N LEU A 52 -4.88 -10.14 21.65
CA LEU A 52 -4.91 -11.48 21.08
C LEU A 52 -6.37 -11.91 20.80
N PRO A 53 -6.79 -12.06 19.53
CA PRO A 53 -6.00 -11.90 18.31
C PRO A 53 -5.81 -10.44 17.90
N LEU A 54 -4.60 -10.09 17.47
CA LEU A 54 -4.37 -8.90 16.65
C LEU A 54 -4.93 -9.18 15.24
N MET A 55 -6.07 -8.58 14.90
CA MET A 55 -6.76 -8.89 13.63
C MET A 55 -5.86 -8.76 12.40
N TRP A 56 -5.04 -7.71 12.33
CA TRP A 56 -4.10 -7.54 11.21
C TRP A 56 -3.08 -8.69 11.13
N GLY A 57 -2.38 -8.99 12.22
CA GLY A 57 -1.39 -10.06 12.26
C GLY A 57 -2.01 -11.44 12.01
N GLN A 58 -3.18 -11.70 12.58
CA GLN A 58 -3.91 -12.95 12.37
C GLN A 58 -4.38 -13.11 10.92
N SER A 59 -4.90 -12.04 10.30
CA SER A 59 -5.30 -12.06 8.89
C SER A 59 -4.11 -12.30 7.96
N LEU A 60 -2.96 -11.67 8.20
CA LEU A 60 -1.75 -11.91 7.41
C LEU A 60 -1.22 -13.33 7.57
N TYR A 61 -1.29 -13.90 8.77
CA TYR A 61 -0.91 -15.30 8.99
C TYR A 61 -1.84 -16.26 8.23
N ILE A 62 -3.15 -16.05 8.29
CA ILE A 62 -4.11 -16.86 7.53
C ILE A 62 -3.86 -16.73 6.02
N LEU A 63 -3.65 -15.50 5.52
CA LEU A 63 -3.34 -15.25 4.11
C LEU A 63 -2.05 -15.98 3.69
N GLY A 64 -1.01 -15.93 4.52
CA GLY A 64 0.24 -16.68 4.29
C GLY A 64 0.04 -18.19 4.25
N CYS A 65 -0.79 -18.75 5.14
CA CYS A 65 -1.14 -20.17 5.11
C CYS A 65 -1.87 -20.55 3.82
N LEU A 66 -2.88 -19.77 3.41
CA LEU A 66 -3.64 -20.01 2.18
C LEU A 66 -2.74 -19.96 0.93
N MET A 67 -1.82 -19.00 0.87
CA MET A 67 -0.84 -18.92 -0.21
C MET A 67 0.10 -20.13 -0.23
N ALA A 68 0.60 -20.54 0.94
CA ALA A 68 1.56 -21.63 1.04
C ALA A 68 0.93 -23.01 0.78
N GLU A 69 -0.37 -23.17 1.05
CA GLU A 69 -1.16 -24.37 0.76
C GLU A 69 -1.72 -24.38 -0.68
N GLY A 70 -1.55 -23.28 -1.44
CA GLY A 70 -2.01 -23.18 -2.82
C GLY A 70 -3.49 -22.88 -2.98
N PHE A 71 -4.19 -22.52 -1.90
CA PHE A 71 -5.58 -22.06 -1.94
C PHE A 71 -5.71 -20.62 -2.45
N LEU A 72 -4.62 -19.86 -2.47
CA LEU A 72 -4.60 -18.48 -2.94
C LEU A 72 -3.38 -18.24 -3.82
N ALA A 73 -3.60 -17.87 -5.08
CA ALA A 73 -2.55 -17.53 -6.01
C ALA A 73 -2.06 -16.09 -5.77
N PRO A 74 -0.77 -15.79 -5.99
CA PRO A 74 -0.27 -14.42 -5.83
C PRO A 74 -1.02 -13.39 -6.72
N GLY A 75 -1.51 -13.80 -7.89
CA GLY A 75 -2.30 -12.94 -8.78
C GLY A 75 -3.65 -12.51 -8.22
N GLU A 76 -4.21 -13.27 -7.28
CA GLU A 76 -5.50 -12.93 -6.64
C GLU A 76 -5.31 -11.86 -5.55
N ILE A 77 -4.13 -11.79 -4.93
CA ILE A 77 -3.77 -10.74 -3.95
C ILE A 77 -3.28 -9.47 -4.64
N ASP A 78 -2.55 -9.62 -5.74
CA ASP A 78 -1.98 -8.52 -6.52
C ASP A 78 -2.44 -8.63 -7.98
N PRO A 79 -3.71 -8.27 -8.29
CA PRO A 79 -4.26 -8.35 -9.64
C PRO A 79 -3.52 -7.46 -10.64
N LEU A 80 -2.90 -6.39 -10.13
CA LEU A 80 -2.18 -5.40 -10.92
C LEU A 80 -0.70 -5.76 -11.09
N ASN A 81 -0.24 -6.90 -10.55
CA ASN A 81 1.15 -7.36 -10.64
C ASN A 81 2.19 -6.31 -10.20
N ARG A 82 1.84 -5.45 -9.24
CA ARG A 82 2.71 -4.40 -8.72
C ARG A 82 3.98 -4.97 -8.07
N ARG A 83 3.98 -6.22 -7.61
CA ARG A 83 5.20 -6.92 -7.12
C ARG A 83 6.33 -7.01 -8.16
N PHE A 84 5.99 -6.93 -9.45
CA PHE A 84 6.96 -6.98 -10.55
C PHE A 84 7.33 -5.58 -11.07
N ALA A 85 6.71 -4.52 -10.54
CA ALA A 85 7.08 -3.14 -10.83
C ALA A 85 8.41 -2.80 -10.13
N THR A 86 9.48 -3.38 -10.64
CA THR A 86 10.88 -3.14 -10.26
C THR A 86 11.45 -1.91 -10.97
N VAL A 87 10.69 -1.32 -11.91
CA VAL A 87 11.05 -0.06 -12.52
C VAL A 87 10.88 1.03 -11.45
N PRO A 88 11.96 1.69 -10.99
CA PRO A 88 11.81 2.85 -10.13
C PRO A 88 10.85 3.80 -10.84
N LYS A 89 9.76 4.18 -10.16
CA LYS A 89 8.87 5.21 -10.71
C LYS A 89 9.76 6.38 -11.09
N PRO A 90 9.66 6.92 -12.32
CA PRO A 90 10.36 8.15 -12.64
C PRO A 90 10.02 9.17 -11.55
N ASP A 91 11.01 9.99 -11.18
CA ASP A 91 10.82 11.01 -10.14
C ASP A 91 9.50 11.74 -10.41
N VAL A 92 8.65 11.80 -9.38
CA VAL A 92 7.35 12.47 -9.49
C VAL A 92 7.63 13.96 -9.62
N VAL A 93 7.76 14.43 -10.86
CA VAL A 93 7.92 15.83 -11.20
C VAL A 93 6.54 16.45 -11.41
N VAL A 94 6.24 17.50 -10.63
CA VAL A 94 5.04 18.30 -10.87
C VAL A 94 5.35 19.24 -12.03
N GLN A 95 4.70 19.01 -13.16
CA GLN A 95 4.74 19.93 -14.30
C GLN A 95 3.59 20.92 -14.19
N VAL A 96 3.90 22.21 -14.30
CA VAL A 96 2.92 23.29 -14.31
C VAL A 96 2.91 23.89 -15.71
N CYS A 97 1.73 23.97 -16.33
CA CYS A 97 1.51 24.62 -17.62
C CYS A 97 0.49 25.74 -17.44
N ILE A 98 0.71 26.86 -18.12
CA ILE A 98 -0.21 28.01 -18.15
C ILE A 98 -0.85 28.03 -19.53
N LEU A 99 -2.18 28.09 -19.57
CA LEU A 99 -2.95 28.20 -20.81
C LEU A 99 -3.62 29.57 -20.87
N ALA A 100 -3.60 30.17 -22.05
CA ALA A 100 -4.33 31.39 -22.33
C ALA A 100 -5.81 31.09 -22.54
N GLU A 101 -6.69 31.82 -21.87
CA GLU A 101 -8.13 31.71 -22.10
C GLU A 101 -8.53 32.21 -23.49
N THR A 102 -7.81 33.21 -24.02
CA THR A 102 -8.10 33.84 -25.31
C THR A 102 -6.83 34.13 -26.10
N GLU A 103 -6.95 34.27 -27.42
CA GLU A 103 -5.86 34.71 -28.30
C GLU A 103 -5.31 36.09 -27.93
N GLY A 104 -6.16 36.97 -27.37
CA GLY A 104 -5.71 38.27 -26.86
C GLY A 104 -4.73 38.14 -25.69
N ILE A 105 -5.04 37.28 -24.72
CA ILE A 105 -4.17 36.99 -23.58
C ILE A 105 -2.88 36.31 -24.04
N LYS A 106 -2.97 35.37 -24.99
CA LYS A 106 -1.81 34.72 -25.61
C LYS A 106 -0.88 35.74 -26.27
N ALA A 107 -1.42 36.69 -27.02
CA ALA A 107 -0.63 37.76 -27.64
C ALA A 107 0.03 38.69 -26.62
N VAL A 108 -0.64 38.99 -25.49
CA VAL A 108 -0.05 39.78 -24.40
C VAL A 108 1.10 39.03 -23.73
N LEU A 109 0.90 37.76 -23.35
CA LEU A 109 1.93 36.95 -22.70
C LEU A 109 3.13 36.72 -23.62
N LYS A 110 2.89 36.55 -24.92
CA LYS A 110 3.95 36.42 -25.93
C LYS A 110 4.83 37.68 -26.03
N LYS A 111 4.26 38.88 -25.85
CA LYS A 111 5.05 40.13 -25.83
C LYS A 111 6.02 40.19 -24.65
N GLU A 112 5.65 39.56 -23.54
CA GLU A 112 6.50 39.40 -22.35
C GLU A 112 7.44 38.17 -22.43
N GLY A 113 7.50 37.50 -23.59
CA GLY A 113 8.36 36.34 -23.82
C GLY A 113 7.85 35.04 -23.19
N ILE A 114 6.56 34.98 -22.80
CA ILE A 114 5.93 33.78 -22.26
C ILE A 114 5.12 33.10 -23.38
N ASP A 115 5.61 31.97 -23.86
CA ASP A 115 4.89 31.15 -24.83
C ASP A 115 3.79 30.34 -24.13
N VAL A 116 2.54 30.53 -24.58
CA VAL A 116 1.36 29.83 -24.06
C VAL A 116 0.44 29.39 -25.20
N GLU A 117 -0.28 28.32 -24.95
CA GLU A 117 -1.32 27.78 -25.83
C GLU A 117 -2.71 28.12 -25.28
N THR A 118 -3.71 28.17 -26.16
CA THR A 118 -5.11 28.24 -25.73
C THR A 118 -5.68 26.86 -25.49
N VAL A 119 -6.84 26.79 -24.83
CA VAL A 119 -7.59 25.53 -24.66
C VAL A 119 -7.95 24.88 -26.01
N ALA A 120 -8.10 25.69 -27.07
CA ALA A 120 -8.39 25.18 -28.40
C ALA A 120 -7.15 24.59 -29.10
N ASP A 121 -5.97 25.19 -28.86
CA ASP A 121 -4.71 24.75 -29.49
C ASP A 121 -4.28 23.36 -29.03
N VAL A 122 -4.57 23.01 -27.76
CA VAL A 122 -4.13 21.74 -27.16
C VAL A 122 -4.99 20.52 -27.52
N TYR A 123 -5.89 20.64 -28.49
CA TYR A 123 -6.71 19.50 -28.95
C TYR A 123 -5.81 18.35 -29.44
N PRO A 124 -6.03 17.09 -29.01
CA PRO A 124 -7.25 16.52 -28.42
C PRO A 124 -7.36 16.57 -26.89
N ILE A 125 -6.42 17.21 -26.19
CA ILE A 125 -6.41 17.30 -24.72
C ILE A 125 -7.53 18.24 -24.27
N ARG A 126 -8.43 17.73 -23.42
CA ARG A 126 -9.54 18.51 -22.86
C ARG A 126 -9.21 19.01 -21.46
N VAL A 127 -9.05 20.31 -21.34
CA VAL A 127 -8.84 20.99 -20.05
C VAL A 127 -10.20 21.18 -19.39
N GLN A 128 -10.33 20.71 -18.15
CA GLN A 128 -11.59 20.77 -17.39
C GLN A 128 -11.33 21.24 -15.96
N PRO A 129 -12.28 21.99 -15.34
CA PRO A 129 -12.20 22.34 -13.94
C PRO A 129 -12.10 21.11 -13.02
N ALA A 130 -11.30 21.20 -11.96
CA ALA A 130 -11.09 20.11 -11.00
C ALA A 130 -12.40 19.59 -10.38
N ARG A 131 -13.44 20.43 -10.24
CA ARG A 131 -14.76 20.03 -9.76
C ARG A 131 -15.44 18.95 -10.62
N ILE A 132 -15.07 18.81 -11.89
CA ILE A 132 -15.63 17.77 -12.78
C ILE A 132 -15.02 16.40 -12.47
N LEU A 133 -13.84 16.37 -11.85
CA LEU A 133 -13.13 15.13 -11.53
C LEU A 133 -13.96 14.22 -10.61
N SER A 134 -14.65 14.77 -9.60
CA SER A 134 -15.53 13.99 -8.72
C SER A 134 -16.69 13.35 -9.48
N HIS A 135 -17.29 14.07 -10.44
CA HIS A 135 -18.35 13.54 -11.30
C HIS A 135 -17.85 12.43 -12.23
N ILE A 136 -16.62 12.55 -12.74
CA ILE A 136 -15.98 11.50 -13.56
C ILE A 136 -15.71 10.25 -12.70
N TYR A 137 -15.15 10.42 -11.50
CA TYR A 137 -14.87 9.31 -10.59
C TYR A 137 -16.13 8.59 -10.12
N ALA A 138 -17.21 9.32 -9.86
CA ALA A 138 -18.50 8.72 -9.49
C ALA A 138 -19.02 7.76 -10.58
N ARG A 139 -18.83 8.10 -11.86
CA ARG A 139 -19.26 7.26 -12.99
C ARG A 139 -18.28 6.14 -13.35
N LEU A 140 -16.99 6.29 -13.06
CA LEU A 140 -15.99 5.24 -13.27
C LEU A 140 -16.27 3.99 -12.42
N GLY A 141 -16.85 4.16 -11.22
CA GLY A 141 -17.27 3.04 -10.37
C GLY A 141 -18.52 2.29 -10.84
N GLU A 142 -19.31 2.86 -11.75
CA GLU A 142 -20.53 2.25 -12.30
C GLU A 142 -20.25 1.35 -13.51
N LEU A 143 -19.20 1.66 -14.29
CA LEU A 143 -18.71 0.81 -15.37
C LEU A 143 -17.81 -0.26 -14.75
N GLY A 144 -18.39 -1.43 -14.44
CA GLY A 144 -17.75 -2.56 -13.74
C GLY A 144 -16.51 -3.20 -14.38
N SER A 145 -15.73 -2.48 -15.18
CA SER A 145 -14.48 -2.95 -15.81
C SER A 145 -13.26 -2.04 -15.60
N LEU A 146 -13.37 -0.90 -14.90
CA LEU A 146 -12.22 -0.04 -14.59
C LEU A 146 -12.09 0.19 -13.08
N LEU A 147 -11.63 -0.85 -12.39
CA LEU A 147 -11.12 -0.74 -11.02
C LEU A 147 -9.77 -0.04 -11.04
N MET A 148 -9.73 1.21 -10.58
CA MET A 148 -8.50 1.84 -10.12
C MET A 148 -8.53 1.92 -8.60
N TRP A 149 -8.25 0.79 -7.95
CA TRP A 149 -7.61 0.72 -6.62
C TRP A 149 -6.75 -0.54 -6.55
#